data_AF-A0A4R5DQC7-F1
#
_entry.id   AF-A0A4R5DQC7-F1
#
_cell.length_a   1.000
_cell.length_b   1.000
_cell.length_c   1.000
_cell.angle_alpha   90.00
_cell.angle_beta   90.00
_cell.angle_gamma   90.00
#
_symmetry.space_group_name_H-M   'P 1'
#
loop_
_entity.id
_entity.type
_entity.pdbx_description
1 polymer ?
#
loop_
_entity_poly.entity_id
_entity_poly.type
_entity_poly.pdbx_seq_one_letter_code
_entity_poly.pdbx_strand_id
1 'polypeptide(L)' 'MKSSEFHRLVRKNGWLHIRTEGSHYIYEKQSRRYPVPFHGAKEVPTGLQKKMKLK' A
#
# COMPACT_ATOMS: atom_id res chain seq x y z
N MET A 1 -8.68 6.15 6.92
CA MET A 1 -7.61 5.36 7.59
C MET A 1 -6.27 5.99 7.28
N LYS A 2 -5.39 6.01 8.27
CA LYS A 2 -4.05 6.59 8.14
C LYS A 2 -3.21 5.74 7.19
N SER A 3 -2.26 6.37 6.51
CA SER A 3 -1.29 5.71 5.62
C SER A 3 -0.57 4.55 6.33
N SER A 4 -0.15 4.74 7.58
CA SER A 4 0.46 3.65 8.37
C SER A 4 -0.46 2.45 8.61
N GLU A 5 -1.76 2.67 8.84
CA GLU A 5 -2.76 1.60 8.97
C GLU A 5 -2.97 0.88 7.65
N PHE A 6 -3.03 1.64 6.57
CA PHE A 6 -3.22 1.07 5.24
C PHE A 6 -2.08 0.14 4.84
N HIS A 7 -0.81 0.52 5.10
CA HIS A 7 0.34 -0.33 4.79
C HIS A 7 0.39 -1.61 5.65
N ARG A 8 -0.16 -1.58 6.87
CA ARG A 8 -0.36 -2.81 7.67
C ARG A 8 -1.40 -3.72 7.03
N LEU A 9 -2.53 -3.16 6.59
CA LEU A 9 -3.59 -3.90 5.92
C LEU A 9 -3.14 -4.49 4.58
N VAL A 10 -2.42 -3.72 3.75
CA VAL A 10 -1.87 -4.17 2.46
C VAL A 10 -1.02 -5.42 2.67
N ARG A 11 -0.09 -5.40 3.64
CA ARG A 11 0.73 -6.58 4.00
C ARG A 11 -0.11 -7.76 4.49
N LYS A 12 -1.11 -7.52 5.35
CA LYS A 12 -2.04 -8.55 5.82
C LYS A 12 -2.80 -9.23 4.68
N ASN A 13 -3.03 -8.52 3.57
CA ASN A 13 -3.70 -9.04 2.37
C ASN A 13 -2.76 -9.72 1.37
N GLY A 14 -1.55 -10.09 1.79
CA GLY A 14 -0.60 -10.88 1.00
C GLY A 14 0.24 -10.07 0.01
N TRP A 15 0.23 -8.74 0.10
CA TRP A 15 1.14 -7.90 -0.67
C TRP A 15 2.51 -7.83 0.01
N LEU A 16 3.56 -8.21 -0.71
CA LEU A 16 4.93 -8.19 -0.23
C LEU A 16 5.57 -6.83 -0.51
N HIS A 17 6.16 -6.20 0.50
CA HIS A 17 6.92 -4.97 0.28
C HIS A 17 8.29 -5.34 -0.30
N ILE A 18 8.58 -4.87 -1.53
CA ILE A 18 9.79 -5.26 -2.26
C ILE A 18 10.85 -4.15 -2.35
N ARG A 19 10.45 -2.88 -2.32
CA ARG A 19 11.37 -1.73 -2.27
C ARG A 19 10.66 -0.47 -1.80
N THR A 20 11.41 0.46 -1.20
CA THR A 20 10.95 1.83 -0.92
C THR A 20 11.80 2.81 -1.72
N GLU A 21 11.14 3.80 -2.32
CA GLU A 21 11.81 4.90 -3.03
C GLU A 21 11.15 6.21 -2.59
N GLY A 22 11.90 7.03 -1.86
CA GLY A 22 11.37 8.24 -1.23
C GLY A 22 10.14 7.93 -0.36
N SER A 23 9.03 8.59 -0.64
CA SER A 23 7.76 8.41 0.08
C SER A 23 6.87 7.30 -0.49
N HIS A 24 7.35 6.45 -1.41
CA HIS A 24 6.55 5.38 -2.02
C HIS A 24 7.09 4.00 -1.66
N TYR A 25 6.18 3.15 -1.15
CA TYR A 25 6.45 1.74 -0.91
C TYR A 25 5.94 0.94 -2.10
N ILE A 26 6.80 0.14 -2.70
CA ILE A 26 6.44 -0.72 -3.81
C ILE A 26 6.10 -2.10 -3.28
N TYR A 27 4.88 -2.52 -3.56
CA TYR A 27 4.37 -3.83 -3.18
C TYR A 27 4.25 -4.75 -4.39
N GLU A 28 4.42 -6.06 -4.17
CA GLU A 28 4.23 -7.11 -5.15
C GLU A 28 3.24 -8.17 -4.67
N LYS A 29 2.35 -8.61 -5.56
CA LYS A 29 1.44 -9.74 -5.34
C LYS A 29 1.09 -10.37 -6.68
N GLN A 30 1.26 -11.69 -6.81
CA GLN A 30 0.96 -12.42 -8.06
C GLN A 30 1.59 -11.76 -9.30
N SER A 31 2.90 -11.47 -9.22
CA SER A 31 3.69 -10.80 -10.28
C SER A 31 3.25 -9.37 -10.64
N ARG A 32 2.29 -8.78 -9.91
CA ARG A 32 1.88 -7.38 -10.07
C ARG A 32 2.60 -6.49 -9.08
N ARG A 33 3.22 -5.42 -9.56
CA ARG A 33 3.85 -4.39 -8.72
C ARG A 33 2.96 -3.16 -8.63
N TYR A 34 2.91 -2.55 -7.44
CA TYR A 34 2.14 -1.34 -7.21
C TYR A 34 2.80 -0.38 -6.23
N PRO A 35 3.00 0.90 -6.60
CA PRO A 35 3.46 1.93 -5.67
C PRO A 35 2.33 2.40 -4.76
N VAL A 36 2.60 2.48 -3.46
CA VAL A 36 1.69 3.00 -2.45
C VAL A 36 2.36 4.15 -1.69
N PRO A 37 1.79 5.37 -1.69
CA PRO A 37 2.35 6.51 -0.97
C PRO A 37 2.26 6.32 0.55
N PHE A 38 3.37 6.60 1.23
CA PHE A 38 3.49 6.57 2.68
C PHE A 38 3.67 7.97 3.25
N HIS A 39 2.64 8.49 3.91
CA HIS A 39 2.64 9.84 4.52
C HIS A 39 2.29 9.78 6.02
N GLY A 40 2.65 8.68 6.67
CA GLY A 40 2.52 8.49 8.12
C GLY A 40 1.07 8.57 8.61
N ALA A 41 0.76 9.66 9.31
CA ALA A 41 -0.55 9.89 9.93
C ALA A 41 -1.61 10.48 8.98
N LYS A 42 -1.23 10.91 7.77
CA LYS A 42 -2.20 11.42 6.79
C LYS A 42 -3.11 10.30 6.28
N GLU A 43 -4.36 10.66 5.98
CA GLU A 43 -5.32 9.71 5.44
C GLU A 43 -5.02 9.32 3.99
N VAL A 44 -5.39 8.09 3.62
CA VAL A 44 -5.21 7.56 2.27
C VAL A 44 -6.50 7.73 1.46
N PRO A 45 -6.44 8.20 0.20
CA PRO A 45 -7.62 8.31 -0.65
C PRO A 45 -8.40 6.99 -0.76
N THR A 46 -9.72 7.07 -0.72
CA THR A 46 -10.61 5.90 -0.73
C THR A 46 -10.47 5.05 -1.99
N GLY A 47 -10.17 5.66 -3.14
CA GLY A 47 -9.90 4.95 -4.40
C GLY A 47 -8.70 4.01 -4.32
N LEU A 48 -7.62 4.44 -3.66
CA LEU A 48 -6.44 3.61 -3.44
C LEU A 48 -6.75 2.42 -2.54
N GLN A 49 -7.55 2.64 -1.50
CA GLN A 49 -7.99 1.56 -0.60
C GLN A 49 -8.80 0.49 -1.35
N LYS A 50 -9.75 0.89 -2.22
CA LYS A 50 -10.54 -0.04 -3.03
C LYS A 50 -9.65 -0.85 -3.98
N LYS A 51 -8.72 -0.19 -4.66
CA LYS A 51 -7.83 -0.83 -5.65
C LYS A 51 -6.94 -1.93 -5.05
N MET A 52 -6.47 -1.75 -3.82
CA MET A 52 -5.57 -2.70 -3.16
C MET A 52 -6.30 -3.80 -2.38
N LYS A 53 -7.57 -3.60 -2.01
CA LYS A 53 -8.41 -4.63 -1.38
C LYS A 53 -8.98 -5.64 -2.38
N LEU A 54 -9.26 -5.21 -3.61
CA LEU A 54 -9.90 -6.02 -4.66
C LEU A 54 -8.91 -6.85 -5.50
N LYS A 55 -7.60 -6.79 -5.20
CA LYS A 55 -6.53 -7.45 -5.94
C LYS A 55 -5.66 -8.26 -4.98
#